data_AF-A0A0R3RD16-F1
#
_entry.id   AF-A0A0R3RD16-F1
#
_cell.length_a   1.000
_cell.length_b   1.000
_cell.length_c   1.000
_cell.angle_alpha   90.00
_cell.angle_beta   90.00
_cell.angle_gamma   90.00
#
_symmetry.space_group_name_H-M   'P 1'
#
loop_
_entity.id
_entity.type
_entity.pdbx_description
1 polymer ?
#
loop_
_entity_poly.entity_id
_entity_poly.type
_entity_poly.pdbx_seq_one_letter_code
_entity_poly.pdbx_strand_id
1 'polypeptide(L)'
;LEFDNYAFVSLYYVRPEYRKKGVGEELFKRVVNDNLRRKNIGLNAVDDIQLTIKDGKEVSLQRIIDYDAKVAKCQREDFIRHWAVDRIDAVCKV
;
A
#
# COMPACT_ATOMS: atom_id res chain seq x y z
N LEU A 1 8.56 23.18 -0.72
CA LEU A 1 7.86 22.55 0.43
C LEU A 1 8.84 21.60 1.12
N GLU A 2 8.66 21.32 2.41
CA GLU A 2 9.61 20.62 3.29
C GLU A 2 10.07 19.21 2.81
N PHE A 3 9.42 18.64 1.79
CA PHE A 3 9.68 17.29 1.28
C PHE A 3 9.98 17.19 -0.22
N ASP A 4 10.33 18.28 -0.90
CA ASP A 4 10.54 18.26 -2.36
C ASP A 4 11.66 17.28 -2.79
N ASN A 5 12.63 17.03 -1.89
CA ASN A 5 13.75 16.10 -2.08
C ASN A 5 13.51 14.68 -1.55
N TYR A 6 12.29 14.37 -1.10
CA TYR A 6 11.91 13.05 -0.61
C TYR A 6 10.87 12.37 -1.51
N ALA A 7 10.92 11.04 -1.53
CA ALA A 7 9.88 10.18 -2.04
C ALA A 7 9.69 9.01 -1.08
N PHE A 8 8.48 8.47 -0.98
CA PHE A 8 8.20 7.35 -0.07
C PHE A 8 7.53 6.20 -0.80
N VAL A 9 8.03 4.99 -0.55
CA VAL A 9 7.35 3.75 -0.96
C VAL A 9 6.30 3.43 0.09
N SER A 10 5.05 3.72 -0.23
CA SER A 10 3.93 3.57 0.73
C SER A 10 3.50 2.11 0.91
N LEU A 11 3.33 1.38 -0.19
CA LEU A 11 2.94 -0.04 -0.16
C LEU A 11 3.72 -0.80 -1.23
N TYR A 12 4.35 -1.89 -0.82
CA TYR A 12 5.10 -2.77 -1.69
C TYR A 12 4.95 -4.21 -1.21
N TYR A 13 4.38 -5.07 -2.04
CA TYR A 13 4.10 -6.45 -1.69
C TYR A 13 4.15 -7.34 -2.92
N VAL A 14 4.64 -8.57 -2.74
CA VAL A 14 4.57 -9.65 -3.71
C VAL A 14 3.89 -10.85 -3.06
N ARG A 15 2.87 -11.42 -3.72
CA ARG A 15 2.15 -12.61 -3.21
C ARG A 15 3.14 -13.77 -3.04
N PRO A 16 3.02 -14.59 -1.97
CA PRO A 16 3.99 -15.63 -1.63
C PRO A 16 4.39 -16.54 -2.81
N GLU A 17 3.43 -16.95 -3.64
CA GLU A 17 3.62 -17.81 -4.82
C GLU A 17 4.46 -17.19 -5.94
N TYR A 18 4.66 -15.87 -5.92
CA TYR A 18 5.47 -15.12 -6.88
C TYR A 18 6.79 -14.59 -6.30
N ARG A 19 7.05 -14.83 -5.00
CA ARG A 19 8.31 -14.44 -4.36
C ARG A 19 9.48 -15.27 -4.89
N LYS A 20 10.70 -14.74 -4.77
CA LYS A 20 11.95 -15.37 -5.25
C LYS A 20 12.01 -15.62 -6.77
N LYS A 21 11.12 -15.00 -7.55
CA LYS A 21 11.08 -15.07 -9.03
C LYS A 21 11.48 -13.75 -9.73
N GLY A 22 12.05 -12.78 -8.99
CA GLY A 22 12.43 -11.46 -9.53
C GLY A 22 11.28 -10.45 -9.73
N VAL A 23 10.02 -10.85 -9.52
CA VAL A 23 8.83 -9.99 -9.74
C VAL A 23 8.88 -8.68 -8.96
N GLY A 24 9.22 -8.74 -7.67
CA GLY A 24 9.30 -7.54 -6.84
C GLY A 24 10.37 -6.57 -7.31
N GLU A 25 11.55 -7.09 -7.66
CA GLU A 25 12.66 -6.28 -8.16
C GLU A 25 12.27 -5.53 -9.44
N GLU A 26 11.60 -6.21 -10.37
CA GLU A 26 11.12 -5.60 -11.61
C GLU A 26 10.05 -4.53 -11.35
N LEU A 27 9.08 -4.80 -10.46
CA LEU A 27 8.08 -3.80 -10.05
C LEU A 27 8.75 -2.56 -9.44
N PHE A 28 9.71 -2.77 -8.54
CA PHE A 28 10.42 -1.67 -7.88
C PHE A 28 11.22 -0.84 -8.88
N LYS A 29 11.94 -1.48 -9.82
CA LYS A 29 12.69 -0.79 -10.88
C LYS A 29 11.80 0.07 -11.77
N ARG A 30 10.61 -0.41 -12.13
CA ARG A 30 9.66 0.35 -12.97
C ARG A 30 9.11 1.59 -12.25
N VAL A 31 8.85 1.49 -10.95
CA VAL A 31 8.32 2.60 -10.16
C VAL A 31 9.43 3.61 -9.82
N VAL A 32 10.62 3.13 -9.42
CA VAL A 32 11.77 3.97 -9.04
C VAL A 32 12.60 4.35 -10.26
N ASN A 33 12.04 5.26 -11.05
CA ASN A 33 12.68 5.85 -12.23
C ASN A 33 13.80 6.86 -11.86
N ASP A 34 14.51 7.34 -12.88
CA ASP A 34 15.66 8.25 -12.72
C ASP A 34 15.32 9.58 -12.03
N ASN A 35 14.07 10.05 -12.13
CA ASN A 35 13.65 11.26 -11.42
C ASN A 35 13.54 11.03 -9.92
N LEU A 36 13.01 9.87 -9.51
CA LEU A 36 12.91 9.51 -8.10
C LEU A 36 14.26 9.12 -7.51
N ARG A 37 15.17 8.53 -8.30
CA ARG A 37 16.53 8.19 -7.87
C ARG A 37 17.39 9.40 -7.48
N ARG A 38 17.01 10.60 -7.92
CA ARG A 38 17.65 11.87 -7.51
C ARG A 38 17.17 12.38 -6.15
N LYS A 39 16.18 11.71 -5.54
CA LYS A 39 15.60 12.04 -4.23
C LYS A 39 16.03 11.03 -3.18
N ASN A 40 15.87 11.40 -1.91
CA ASN A 40 15.93 10.44 -0.82
C ASN A 40 14.66 9.60 -0.82
N ILE A 41 14.79 8.29 -1.04
CA ILE A 41 13.64 7.37 -1.07
C ILE A 41 13.52 6.68 0.28
N GLY A 42 12.47 7.02 1.03
CA GLY A 42 12.10 6.40 2.29
C GLY A 42 11.20 5.19 2.11
N LEU A 43 11.40 4.20 2.97
CA LEU A 43 10.63 2.95 3.05
C LEU A 43 10.59 2.56 4.53
N ASN A 44 9.42 2.17 5.03
CA ASN A 44 9.32 1.49 6.31
C ASN A 44 9.01 0.00 6.05
N ALA A 45 10.02 -0.84 6.22
CA ALA A 45 9.87 -2.28 6.04
C ALA A 45 9.31 -2.92 7.31
N VAL A 46 8.48 -3.94 7.12
CA VAL A 46 8.00 -4.78 8.21
C VAL A 46 8.75 -6.11 8.11
N ASP A 47 9.48 -6.46 9.17
CA ASP A 47 10.20 -7.73 9.22
C ASP A 47 9.24 -8.90 9.46
N ASP A 48 9.40 -9.94 8.63
CA ASP A 48 8.89 -11.31 8.79
C ASP A 48 7.49 -11.48 9.42
N ILE A 49 6.50 -10.70 8.97
CA ILE A 49 5.09 -10.95 9.28
C ILE A 49 4.46 -11.77 8.14
N GLN A 50 3.81 -12.88 8.52
CA GLN A 50 2.83 -13.53 7.65
C GLN A 50 1.63 -12.60 7.43
N LEU A 51 1.68 -11.83 6.35
CA LEU A 51 0.58 -10.99 5.89
C LEU A 51 -0.28 -11.75 4.88
N THR A 52 -1.56 -11.90 5.21
CA THR A 52 -2.59 -12.35 4.28
C THR A 52 -3.18 -11.13 3.57
N ILE A 53 -3.07 -11.09 2.24
CA ILE A 53 -3.83 -10.12 1.44
C ILE A 53 -5.25 -10.64 1.28
N LYS A 54 -6.21 -9.76 1.53
CA LYS A 54 -7.64 -9.99 1.30
C LYS A 54 -8.19 -8.84 0.47
N ASP A 55 -9.21 -9.11 -0.33
CA ASP A 55 -9.99 -8.06 -0.96
C ASP A 55 -10.66 -7.20 0.12
N GLY A 56 -10.83 -5.90 -0.13
CA GLY A 56 -11.52 -5.00 0.80
C GLY A 56 -12.93 -5.49 1.17
N LYS A 57 -13.60 -6.20 0.24
CA LYS A 57 -14.92 -6.80 0.44
C LYS A 57 -14.93 -8.03 1.35
N GLU A 58 -13.78 -8.66 1.56
CA GLU A 58 -13.63 -9.80 2.48
C GLU A 58 -13.39 -9.36 3.94
N VAL A 59 -13.19 -8.07 4.17
CA VAL A 59 -12.98 -7.48 5.50
C VAL A 59 -14.17 -6.60 5.84
N SER A 60 -14.68 -6.69 7.08
CA SER A 60 -15.79 -5.83 7.47
C SER A 60 -15.39 -4.35 7.41
N LEU A 61 -16.26 -3.51 6.83
CA LEU A 61 -16.01 -2.07 6.71
C LEU A 61 -15.67 -1.42 8.05
N GLN A 62 -16.37 -1.80 9.14
CA GLN A 62 -16.07 -1.29 10.48
C GLN A 62 -14.62 -1.54 10.90
N ARG A 63 -14.07 -2.72 10.60
CA ARG A 63 -12.68 -3.03 10.95
C ARG A 63 -11.69 -2.15 10.18
N ILE A 64 -12.01 -1.77 8.95
CA ILE A 64 -11.20 -0.85 8.14
C ILE A 64 -11.28 0.57 8.73
N ILE A 65 -12.48 1.03 9.11
CA ILE A 65 -12.71 2.33 9.76
C ILE A 65 -11.93 2.42 11.09
N ASP A 66 -12.03 1.39 11.93
CA ASP A 66 -11.36 1.35 13.23
C ASP A 66 -9.84 1.39 13.10
N TYR A 67 -9.30 0.76 12.06
CA TYR A 67 -7.87 0.82 11.75
C TYR A 67 -7.46 2.22 11.27
N ASP A 68 -8.18 2.79 10.31
CA ASP A 68 -7.90 4.14 9.79
C ASP A 68 -7.94 5.18 10.92
N ALA A 69 -8.94 5.11 11.81
CA ALA A 69 -9.09 6.02 12.94
C ALA A 69 -7.90 5.98 13.91
N LYS A 70 -7.21 4.82 14.06
CA LYS A 70 -5.98 4.74 14.87
C LYS A 70 -4.83 5.54 14.28
N VAL A 71 -4.76 5.64 12.96
CA VAL A 71 -3.69 6.33 12.22
C VAL A 71 -4.06 7.81 12.01
N ALA A 72 -5.23 8.07 11.41
CA ALA A 72 -5.73 9.39 11.07
C ALA A 72 -6.24 10.19 12.28
N LYS A 73 -6.48 9.53 13.42
CA LYS A 73 -7.02 10.11 14.66
C LYS A 73 -8.45 10.70 14.52
N CYS A 74 -9.20 10.28 13.52
CA CYS A 74 -10.62 10.63 13.34
C CYS A 74 -11.37 9.54 12.56
N GLN A 75 -12.70 9.48 12.69
CA GLN A 75 -13.53 8.58 11.89
C GLN A 75 -13.88 9.25 10.55
N ARG A 76 -13.55 8.59 9.44
CA ARG A 76 -13.80 9.10 8.08
C ARG A 76 -14.46 8.03 7.22
N GLU A 77 -15.59 7.51 7.70
CA GLU A 77 -16.30 6.39 7.06
C GLU A 77 -16.58 6.63 5.57
N ASP A 78 -17.15 7.79 5.20
CA ASP A 78 -17.49 8.08 3.81
C ASP A 78 -16.27 8.00 2.89
N PHE A 79 -15.13 8.53 3.36
CA PHE A 79 -13.87 8.45 2.62
C PHE A 79 -13.43 6.98 2.45
N ILE A 80 -13.45 6.19 3.52
CA ILE A 80 -13.01 4.78 3.49
C ILE A 80 -13.92 3.94 2.59
N ARG A 81 -15.23 4.14 2.69
CA ARG A 81 -16.21 3.45 1.86
C ARG A 81 -15.95 3.69 0.37
N HIS A 82 -15.85 4.96 -0.04
CA HIS A 82 -15.63 5.32 -1.45
C HIS A 82 -14.23 4.97 -1.95
N TRP A 83 -13.18 5.14 -1.13
CA TRP A 83 -11.80 5.02 -1.59
C TRP A 83 -11.23 3.59 -1.48
N ALA A 84 -11.64 2.83 -0.46
CA ALA A 84 -11.05 1.53 -0.14
C ALA A 84 -11.94 0.33 -0.48
N VAL A 85 -13.28 0.46 -0.40
CA VAL A 85 -14.20 -0.69 -0.51
C VAL A 85 -14.99 -0.69 -1.81
N ASP A 86 -15.63 0.43 -2.13
CA ASP A 86 -16.55 0.52 -3.27
C ASP A 86 -15.86 0.92 -4.58
N ARG A 87 -14.54 1.12 -4.53
CA ARG A 87 -13.76 1.52 -5.70
C ARG A 87 -13.72 0.38 -6.72
N ILE A 88 -14.23 0.63 -7.93
CA ILE A 88 -14.39 -0.39 -8.98
C ILE A 88 -13.06 -1.03 -9.43
N ASP A 89 -11.95 -0.30 -9.28
CA ASP A 89 -10.59 -0.73 -9.59
C ASP A 89 -9.79 -1.19 -8.35
N ALA A 90 -10.40 -1.20 -7.15
CA ALA A 90 -9.80 -1.79 -5.95
C ALA A 90 -9.96 -3.32 -5.87
N VAL A 91 -10.45 -3.94 -6.95
CA VAL A 91 -10.48 -5.40 -7.07
C VAL A 91 -9.05 -5.91 -7.27
N CYS A 92 -8.61 -6.78 -6.37
CA CYS A 92 -7.35 -7.49 -6.55
C CYS A 92 -7.50 -8.47 -7.74
N LYS A 93 -7.15 -8.03 -8.95
CA LYS A 93 -7.13 -8.88 -10.14
C LYS A 93 -5.93 -9.82 -10.02
N VAL A 94 -6.23 -11.08 -9.74
CA VAL A 94 -5.27 -12.19 -9.61
C VAL A 94 -4.76 -12.63 -10.97
#